data_AF-A0A7X2PRM8-F1
#
_entry.id   AF-A0A7X2PRM8-F1
#
_cell.length_a   1.000
_cell.length_b   1.000
_cell.length_c   1.000
_cell.angle_alpha   90.00
_cell.angle_beta   90.00
_cell.angle_gamma   90.00
#
_symmetry.space_group_name_H-M   'P 1'
#
loop_
_entity.id
_entity.type
_entity.pdbx_description
1 polymer ?
#
loop_
_entity_poly.entity_id
_entity_poly.type
_entity_poly.pdbx_seq_one_letter_code
_entity_poly.pdbx_strand_id
1 'polypeptide(L)'
;MRTRTRKIAALCAGALAYLAILYRFLSYTERNRMHAGPYLLFAGVALLIGFLLALGEAKSRSRIAGYVVLGTWIGLSIVIAIDTAEDPTNHNLLPFEYIYMGVLACPAYLGAALAGAVDRVVRGNPPPLT
;
A
#
# COMPACT_ATOMS: atom_id res chain seq x y z
N MET A 1 -9.74 -11.42 13.08
CA MET A 1 -10.32 -10.95 11.80
C MET A 1 -10.20 -12.04 10.73
N ARG A 2 -11.30 -12.38 10.03
CA ARG A 2 -11.30 -13.37 8.94
C ARG A 2 -10.40 -12.88 7.78
N THR A 3 -9.76 -13.81 7.09
CA THR A 3 -8.85 -13.51 5.96
C THR A 3 -9.48 -12.65 4.86
N ARG A 4 -10.78 -12.83 4.56
CA ARG A 4 -11.49 -11.99 3.59
C ARG A 4 -11.55 -10.53 4.03
N THR A 5 -11.90 -10.28 5.30
CA THR A 5 -11.94 -8.93 5.87
C THR A 5 -10.57 -8.28 5.87
N ARG A 6 -9.48 -9.04 6.14
CA ARG A 6 -8.10 -8.54 6.03
C ARG A 6 -7.74 -8.05 4.63
N LYS A 7 -8.14 -8.79 3.59
CA LYS A 7 -7.90 -8.42 2.19
C LYS A 7 -8.67 -7.16 1.79
N ILE A 8 -9.94 -7.07 2.18
CA ILE A 8 -10.75 -5.86 1.94
C ILE A 8 -10.15 -4.67 2.68
N ALA A 9 -9.78 -4.83 3.94
CA ALA A 9 -9.11 -3.79 4.72
C ALA A 9 -7.78 -3.36 4.07
N ALA A 10 -6.99 -4.30 3.56
CA ALA A 10 -5.75 -4.00 2.85
C ALA A 10 -5.97 -3.21 1.56
N LEU A 11 -7.00 -3.58 0.79
CA LEU A 11 -7.43 -2.85 -0.40
C LEU A 11 -7.81 -1.40 -0.06
N CYS A 12 -8.70 -1.23 0.92
CA CYS A 12 -9.14 0.10 1.35
C CYS A 12 -7.98 0.92 1.92
N ALA A 13 -7.12 0.31 2.73
CA ALA A 13 -5.98 0.99 3.34
C ALA A 13 -4.95 1.45 2.30
N GLY A 14 -4.67 0.64 1.27
CA GLY A 14 -3.79 1.03 0.17
C GLY A 14 -4.34 2.24 -0.61
N ALA A 15 -5.64 2.22 -0.94
CA ALA A 15 -6.29 3.33 -1.64
C ALA A 15 -6.26 4.63 -0.80
N LEU A 16 -6.62 4.53 0.48
CA LEU A 16 -6.64 5.67 1.38
C LEU A 16 -5.23 6.23 1.65
N ALA A 17 -4.22 5.37 1.78
CA ALA A 17 -2.83 5.81 1.96
C ALA A 17 -2.35 6.62 0.75
N TYR A 18 -2.67 6.18 -0.48
CA TYR A 18 -2.36 6.93 -1.69
C TYR A 18 -3.03 8.30 -1.69
N LEU A 19 -4.34 8.34 -1.45
CA LEU A 19 -5.12 9.58 -1.47
C LEU A 19 -4.66 10.58 -0.39
N ALA A 20 -4.41 10.10 0.82
CA ALA A 20 -4.06 10.94 1.96
C ALA A 20 -2.62 11.47 1.91
N ILE A 21 -1.67 10.71 1.33
CA ILE A 21 -0.24 11.02 1.40
C ILE A 21 0.29 11.59 0.09
N LEU A 22 -0.08 11.00 -1.05
CA LEU A 22 0.49 11.35 -2.36
C LEU A 22 -0.43 12.28 -3.16
N TYR A 23 -1.74 12.04 -3.17
CA TYR A 23 -2.65 12.95 -3.84
C TYR A 23 -2.80 14.26 -3.04
N ARG A 24 -3.12 14.17 -1.74
CA ARG A 24 -3.33 15.32 -0.83
C ARG A 24 -4.29 16.38 -1.37
N PHE A 25 -5.13 16.03 -2.36
CA PHE A 25 -6.00 16.98 -3.08
C PHE A 25 -5.23 18.13 -3.74
N LEU A 26 -3.98 17.87 -4.15
CA LEU A 26 -3.14 18.79 -4.92
C LEU A 26 -3.28 18.51 -6.42
N SER A 27 -3.14 19.55 -7.24
CA SER A 27 -3.12 19.42 -8.70
C SER A 27 -1.89 18.63 -9.18
N TYR A 28 -1.96 18.05 -10.38
CA TYR A 28 -0.85 17.29 -10.97
C TYR A 28 0.49 18.04 -10.93
N THR A 29 0.48 19.33 -11.29
CA THR A 29 1.67 20.19 -11.30
C THR A 29 2.26 20.39 -9.91
N GLU A 30 1.43 20.60 -8.90
CA GLU A 30 1.89 20.76 -7.51
C GLU A 30 2.50 19.46 -6.97
N ARG A 31 1.92 18.32 -7.34
CA ARG A 31 2.44 17.00 -6.93
C ARG A 31 3.83 16.73 -7.51
N ASN A 32 4.08 17.13 -8.76
CA ASN A 32 5.40 16.98 -9.39
C ASN A 32 6.50 17.86 -8.78
N ARG A 33 6.12 18.88 -7.98
CA ARG A 33 7.06 19.72 -7.24
C ARG A 33 7.38 19.17 -5.85
N MET A 34 6.73 18.08 -5.43
CA MET A 34 7.01 17.49 -4.13
C MET A 34 8.41 16.89 -4.08
N HIS A 35 9.14 17.19 -3.01
CA HIS A 35 10.40 16.51 -2.68
C HIS A 35 10.16 15.02 -2.39
N ALA A 36 11.21 14.21 -2.34
CA ALA A 36 11.11 12.76 -2.12
C ALA A 36 10.41 12.34 -0.81
N GLY A 37 10.22 13.25 0.16
CA GLY A 37 9.67 12.98 1.49
C GLY A 37 8.33 12.24 1.52
N PRO A 38 7.26 12.72 0.84
CA PRO A 38 5.96 12.05 0.83
C PRO A 38 5.99 10.65 0.21
N TYR A 39 6.86 10.41 -0.79
CA TYR A 39 7.03 9.08 -1.38
C TYR A 39 7.66 8.09 -0.39
N LEU A 40 8.66 8.53 0.37
CA LEU A 40 9.26 7.72 1.44
C LEU A 40 8.26 7.47 2.58
N LEU A 41 7.46 8.48 2.94
CA LEU A 41 6.39 8.33 3.93
C LEU A 41 5.36 7.30 3.45
N PHE A 42 4.92 7.38 2.20
CA PHE A 42 3.99 6.42 1.60
C PHE A 42 4.57 5.00 1.63
N ALA A 43 5.83 4.82 1.23
CA ALA A 43 6.53 3.53 1.29
C ALA A 43 6.56 2.96 2.72
N GLY A 44 6.87 3.80 3.72
CA GLY A 44 6.85 3.41 5.14
C GLY A 44 5.45 3.00 5.63
N VAL A 45 4.42 3.73 5.23
CA VAL A 45 3.01 3.41 5.55
C VAL A 45 2.57 2.11 4.86
N ALA A 46 2.93 1.90 3.60
CA ALA A 46 2.65 0.66 2.88
C ALA A 46 3.27 -0.55 3.59
N LEU A 47 4.53 -0.43 4.03
CA LEU A 47 5.20 -1.43 4.86
C LEU A 47 4.41 -1.71 6.14
N LEU A 48 4.04 -0.67 6.89
CA LEU A 48 3.31 -0.81 8.15
C LEU A 48 1.94 -1.49 7.94
N ILE A 49 1.18 -1.11 6.92
CA ILE A 49 -0.12 -1.74 6.58
C ILE A 49 0.10 -3.21 6.26
N GLY A 50 1.09 -3.53 5.42
CA GLY A 50 1.42 -4.90 5.04
C GLY A 50 1.79 -5.75 6.26
N PHE A 51 2.56 -5.20 7.19
CA PHE A 51 2.91 -5.85 8.45
C PHE A 51 1.70 -6.11 9.34
N LEU A 52 0.96 -5.06 9.71
CA LEU A 52 -0.14 -5.15 10.65
C LEU A 52 -1.25 -6.08 10.15
N LEU A 53 -1.59 -6.00 8.86
CA LEU A 53 -2.66 -6.82 8.30
C LEU A 53 -2.23 -8.27 8.01
N ALA A 54 -0.94 -8.56 7.86
CA ALA A 54 -0.43 -9.92 7.69
C ALA A 54 -0.12 -10.64 9.02
N LEU A 55 -0.05 -9.91 10.15
CA LEU A 55 0.27 -10.48 11.45
C LEU A 55 -0.76 -11.53 11.90
N GLY A 56 -0.28 -12.71 12.32
CA GLY A 56 -1.10 -13.85 12.71
C GLY A 56 -1.76 -14.60 11.54
N GLU A 57 -1.55 -14.18 10.29
CA GLU A 57 -2.17 -14.79 9.11
C GLU A 57 -1.13 -15.59 8.32
N ALA A 58 -1.12 -16.92 8.45
CA ALA A 58 -0.06 -17.73 7.86
C ALA A 58 -0.16 -17.91 6.34
N LYS A 59 -1.38 -18.09 5.81
CA LYS A 59 -1.60 -18.64 4.47
C LYS A 59 -1.73 -17.58 3.38
N SER A 60 -2.00 -16.33 3.75
CA SER A 60 -2.40 -15.31 2.78
C SER A 60 -1.63 -13.99 2.88
N ARG A 61 -0.47 -13.95 3.56
CA ARG A 61 0.37 -12.75 3.72
C ARG A 61 0.66 -12.04 2.39
N SER A 62 1.18 -12.77 1.40
CA SER A 62 1.49 -12.20 0.09
C SER A 62 0.25 -11.72 -0.65
N ARG A 63 -0.90 -12.36 -0.43
CA ARG A 63 -2.18 -11.89 -1.00
C ARG A 63 -2.59 -10.58 -0.35
N ILE A 64 -2.47 -10.46 0.97
CA ILE A 64 -2.79 -9.23 1.71
C ILE A 64 -1.94 -8.07 1.20
N ALA A 65 -0.62 -8.25 1.05
CA ALA A 65 0.25 -7.25 0.45
C ALA A 65 -0.18 -6.89 -0.99
N GLY A 66 -0.54 -7.89 -1.82
CA GLY A 66 -1.08 -7.66 -3.15
C GLY A 66 -2.36 -6.82 -3.17
N TYR A 67 -3.25 -6.99 -2.18
CA TYR A 67 -4.42 -6.12 -2.04
C TYR A 67 -4.04 -4.68 -1.65
N VAL A 68 -2.97 -4.44 -0.89
CA VAL A 68 -2.47 -3.07 -0.64
C VAL A 68 -2.03 -2.40 -1.95
N VAL A 69 -1.27 -3.12 -2.79
CA VAL A 69 -0.84 -2.61 -4.11
C VAL A 69 -2.05 -2.35 -5.01
N LEU A 70 -2.99 -3.30 -5.07
CA LEU A 70 -4.22 -3.12 -5.85
C LEU A 70 -5.04 -1.92 -5.38
N GLY A 71 -5.13 -1.72 -4.05
CA GLY A 71 -5.78 -0.54 -3.47
C GLY A 71 -5.11 0.76 -3.90
N THR A 72 -3.78 0.78 -3.88
CA THR A 72 -2.98 1.93 -4.36
C THR A 72 -3.30 2.25 -5.82
N TRP A 73 -3.35 1.23 -6.68
CA TRP A 73 -3.72 1.41 -8.08
C TRP A 73 -5.14 1.91 -8.27
N ILE A 74 -6.11 1.43 -7.49
CA ILE A 74 -7.48 1.97 -7.52
C ILE A 74 -7.49 3.45 -7.13
N GLY A 75 -6.79 3.83 -6.07
CA GLY A 75 -6.64 5.23 -5.66
C GLY A 75 -6.03 6.09 -6.76
N LEU A 76 -4.97 5.59 -7.41
CA LEU A 76 -4.35 6.22 -8.57
C LEU A 76 -5.33 6.36 -9.75
N SER A 77 -6.07 5.31 -10.11
CA SER A 77 -7.05 5.34 -11.20
C SER A 77 -8.11 6.42 -11.00
N ILE A 78 -8.60 6.58 -9.77
CA ILE A 78 -9.59 7.62 -9.43
C ILE A 78 -8.99 9.01 -9.67
N VAL A 79 -7.77 9.25 -9.19
CA VAL A 79 -7.09 10.54 -9.37
C VAL A 79 -6.80 10.83 -10.83
N ILE A 80 -6.34 9.83 -11.59
CA ILE A 80 -6.10 9.97 -13.02
C ILE A 80 -7.39 10.37 -13.75
N ALA A 81 -8.52 9.71 -13.42
CA ALA A 81 -9.79 10.03 -14.05
C ALA A 81 -10.24 11.47 -13.77
N ILE A 82 -10.06 11.96 -12.53
CA ILE A 82 -10.37 13.34 -12.14
C ILE A 82 -9.45 14.31 -12.90
N ASP A 83 -8.14 14.12 -12.81
CA ASP A 83 -7.16 15.03 -13.40
C ASP A 83 -7.21 15.05 -14.93
N THR A 84 -7.56 13.93 -15.57
CA THR A 84 -7.74 13.84 -17.03
C THR A 84 -9.04 14.50 -17.48
N ALA A 85 -10.08 14.50 -16.65
CA ALA A 85 -11.32 15.21 -16.93
C ALA A 85 -11.13 16.74 -16.86
N GLU A 86 -10.20 17.21 -16.02
CA GLU A 86 -9.81 18.62 -15.95
C GLU A 86 -8.84 19.02 -17.07
N ASP A 87 -7.78 18.25 -17.29
CA ASP A 87 -6.83 18.43 -18.39
C ASP A 87 -6.33 17.06 -18.93
N PRO A 88 -6.70 16.69 -20.17
CA PRO A 88 -6.31 15.42 -20.77
C PRO A 88 -4.79 15.21 -20.94
N THR A 89 -3.98 16.24 -20.78
CA THR A 89 -2.51 16.17 -20.95
C THR A 89 -1.75 15.84 -19.67
N ASN A 90 -2.41 15.83 -18.51
CA ASN A 90 -1.79 15.61 -17.19
C ASN A 90 -1.05 14.26 -17.10
N HIS A 91 -1.67 13.17 -17.55
CA HIS A 91 -1.16 11.81 -17.36
C HIS A 91 -0.48 11.25 -18.61
N ASN A 92 0.46 12.01 -19.17
CA ASN A 92 1.19 11.65 -20.40
C ASN A 92 2.21 10.51 -20.22
N LEU A 93 2.52 10.13 -18.97
CA LEU A 93 3.43 9.03 -18.64
C LEU A 93 2.73 7.70 -18.42
N LEU A 94 1.41 7.61 -18.65
CA LEU A 94 0.75 6.31 -18.66
C LEU A 94 1.36 5.39 -19.73
N PRO A 95 1.60 4.09 -19.42
CA PRO A 95 1.25 3.37 -18.19
C PRO A 95 2.33 3.37 -17.09
N PHE A 96 3.47 4.05 -17.29
CA PHE A 96 4.62 4.00 -16.38
C PHE A 96 4.33 4.54 -14.98
N GLU A 97 3.37 5.46 -14.84
CA GLU A 97 2.91 5.95 -13.54
C GLU A 97 2.37 4.81 -12.64
N TYR A 98 1.68 3.82 -13.21
CA TYR A 98 1.21 2.64 -12.46
C TYR A 98 2.37 1.77 -11.99
N ILE A 99 3.39 1.58 -12.84
CA ILE A 99 4.57 0.79 -12.52
C ILE A 99 5.32 1.46 -11.37
N TYR A 100 5.56 2.77 -11.48
CA TYR A 100 6.22 3.56 -10.45
C TYR A 100 5.48 3.48 -9.11
N MET A 101 4.17 3.70 -9.10
CA MET A 101 3.36 3.61 -7.87
C MET A 101 3.28 2.18 -7.33
N GLY A 102 3.29 1.17 -8.20
CA GLY A 102 3.37 -0.24 -7.81
C GLY A 102 4.67 -0.54 -7.06
N VAL A 103 5.81 -0.08 -7.58
CA VAL A 103 7.13 -0.21 -6.93
C VAL A 103 7.14 0.49 -5.58
N LEU A 104 6.55 1.68 -5.46
CA LEU A 104 6.47 2.39 -4.19
C LEU A 104 5.58 1.69 -3.15
N ALA A 105 4.59 0.90 -3.59
CA ALA A 105 3.73 0.11 -2.71
C ALA A 105 4.33 -1.27 -2.34
N CYS A 106 5.37 -1.73 -3.05
CA CYS A 106 6.06 -3.01 -2.77
C CYS A 106 6.58 -3.20 -1.33
N PRO A 107 6.96 -2.16 -0.57
CA PRO A 107 7.30 -2.31 0.85
C PRO A 107 6.21 -2.99 1.69
N ALA A 108 4.94 -3.01 1.24
CA ALA A 108 3.89 -3.82 1.85
C ALA A 108 4.22 -5.33 1.86
N TYR A 109 4.90 -5.85 0.84
CA TYR A 109 5.38 -7.24 0.83
C TYR A 109 6.46 -7.48 1.87
N LEU A 110 7.37 -6.52 2.05
CA LEU A 110 8.39 -6.59 3.10
C LEU A 110 7.73 -6.59 4.48
N GLY A 111 6.77 -5.70 4.72
CA GLY A 111 5.96 -5.70 5.94
C GLY A 111 5.28 -7.04 6.19
N ALA A 112 4.65 -7.60 5.18
CA ALA A 112 4.00 -8.91 5.27
C ALA A 112 4.99 -10.06 5.54
N ALA A 113 6.21 -9.99 5.01
CA ALA A 113 7.27 -10.96 5.30
C ALA A 113 7.77 -10.84 6.75
N LEU A 114 7.97 -9.62 7.25
CA LEU A 114 8.34 -9.35 8.65
C LEU A 114 7.29 -9.87 9.62
N ALA A 115 6.01 -9.71 9.31
CA ALA A 115 4.92 -10.28 10.11
C ALA A 115 5.03 -11.81 10.20
N GLY A 116 5.43 -12.47 9.10
CA GLY A 116 5.70 -13.90 9.09
C GLY A 116 6.91 -14.31 9.94
N ALA A 117 7.98 -13.49 9.97
CA ALA A 117 9.13 -13.73 10.84
C ALA A 117 8.74 -13.62 12.32
N VAL A 118 8.00 -12.58 12.69
CA VAL A 118 7.47 -12.38 14.05
C VAL A 118 6.59 -13.55 14.48
N ASP A 119 5.64 -13.97 13.63
CA ASP A 119 4.76 -15.09 13.93
C ASP A 119 5.53 -16.40 14.18
N ARG A 120 6.67 -16.62 13.51
CA ARG A 120 7.52 -17.81 13.72
C ARG A 120 8.22 -17.75 15.07
N VAL A 121 8.79 -16.60 15.44
CA VAL A 121 9.46 -16.42 16.74
C VAL A 121 8.47 -16.63 17.89
N VAL A 122 7.28 -16.04 17.78
CA VAL A 122 6.24 -16.15 18.81
C VAL A 122 5.71 -17.58 18.94
N ARG A 123 5.52 -18.29 17.82
CA ARG A 123 5.04 -19.70 17.85
C ARG A 123 6.12 -20.72 18.18
N GLY A 124 7.39 -20.40 17.93
CA GLY A 124 8.54 -21.23 18.27
C GLY A 124 8.90 -21.20 19.75
N ASN A 125 8.40 -20.22 20.50
CA ASN A 125 8.54 -20.10 21.96
C ASN A 125 7.19 -20.41 22.63
N PRO A 126 6.83 -21.69 22.86
CA PRO A 126 5.67 -21.98 23.70
C PRO A 126 5.93 -21.38 25.11
N PRO A 127 4.90 -20.81 25.77
CA PRO A 127 5.06 -20.32 27.13
C PRO A 127 5.53 -21.46 28.04
N PRO A 128 6.35 -21.19 29.07
CA PRO A 128 6.67 -22.19 30.08
C PRO A 128 5.35 -22.70 30.66
N LEU A 129 5.14 -24.02 30.62
CA LEU A 129 4.00 -24.66 31.27
C LEU A 129 4.16 -24.41 32.78
N THR A 130 3.38 -23.47 33.30
CA THR A 130 3.16 -23.26 34.74
C THR A 130 1.97 -24.08 35.19
#